data_AF-X0USX1-F1
#
_entry.id   AF-X0USX1-F1
#
_cell.length_a   1.000
_cell.length_b   1.000
_cell.length_c   1.000
_cell.angle_alpha   90.00
_cell.angle_beta   90.00
_cell.angle_gamma   90.00
#
_symmetry.space_group_name_H-M   'P 1'
#
loop_
_entity.id
_entity.type
_entity.pdbx_description
1 polymer ?
#
loop_
_entity_poly.entity_id
_entity_poly.type
_entity_poly.pdbx_seq_one_letter_code
_entity_poly.pdbx_strand_id
1 'polypeptide(L)'
;VENVRAVNAKDIGQVAEEIASSDVMGTAVGANILPAIAKPIAEGLKLRWQKKNMKPLNIIVCENLLKANSYLEKLVRNELKANEANYLDKTVGFVETSVARNVPVMTTEMQEGNPLRINAEEYCALPLDKKSIKGEMPEIINMKLVHPFDFYIKKKLFIHNMAHAIASYLGFQKGLKYLWEAWKIPTIKLITYHAMIESSMALSLDSNSSLVEILDYPENITYRFSNKKLGITVERLGSDPARKLSENDRLVGPAKLCLKHG
;
A
#
# COMPACT_ATOMS: atom_id res chain seq x y z
N VAL A 1 13.13 4.43 -16.16
CA VAL A 1 12.89 5.60 -15.28
C VAL A 1 14.03 6.55 -15.53
N GLU A 2 13.74 7.78 -15.93
CA GLU A 2 14.72 8.81 -16.30
C GLU A 2 14.51 10.05 -15.41
N ASN A 3 15.44 11.00 -15.44
CA ASN A 3 15.36 12.28 -14.70
C ASN A 3 15.25 12.12 -13.18
N VAL A 4 16.02 11.18 -12.63
CA VAL A 4 16.11 10.93 -11.18
C VAL A 4 17.46 11.37 -10.64
N ARG A 5 17.45 11.94 -9.43
CA ARG A 5 18.64 12.24 -8.63
C ARG A 5 18.38 11.84 -7.18
N ALA A 6 19.44 11.70 -6.40
CA ALA A 6 19.35 11.32 -4.99
C ALA A 6 20.20 12.26 -4.13
N VAL A 7 19.75 12.44 -2.88
CA VAL A 7 20.52 13.06 -1.80
C VAL A 7 20.78 12.02 -0.71
N ASN A 8 21.88 12.15 0.02
CA ASN A 8 22.18 11.24 1.11
C ASN A 8 21.24 11.52 2.30
N ALA A 9 20.47 10.52 2.73
CA ALA A 9 19.53 10.66 3.84
C ALA A 9 20.19 11.08 5.17
N LYS A 10 21.50 10.89 5.33
CA LYS A 10 22.27 11.35 6.49
C LYS A 10 22.53 12.86 6.48
N ASP A 11 22.45 13.50 5.32
CA ASP A 11 22.57 14.95 5.19
C ASP A 11 21.20 15.59 5.36
N ILE A 12 20.85 15.86 6.62
CA ILE A 12 19.55 16.44 6.98
C ILE A 12 19.35 17.81 6.29
N GLY A 13 20.42 18.58 6.08
CA GLY A 13 20.33 19.88 5.42
C GLY A 13 19.89 19.75 3.97
N GLN A 14 20.53 18.87 3.21
CA GLN A 14 20.12 18.60 1.82
C GLN A 14 18.71 18.00 1.75
N VAL A 15 18.36 17.04 2.62
CA VAL A 15 17.02 16.47 2.67
C VAL A 15 15.96 17.54 2.97
N ALA A 16 16.24 18.44 3.92
CA ALA A 16 15.34 19.52 4.27
C ALA A 16 15.10 20.47 3.09
N GLU A 17 16.14 20.78 2.30
CA GLU A 17 16.03 21.61 1.10
C GLU A 17 15.15 20.95 0.01
N GLU A 18 15.29 19.64 -0.19
CA GLU A 18 14.43 18.88 -1.12
C GLU A 18 12.96 18.93 -0.68
N ILE A 19 12.71 18.68 0.61
CA ILE A 19 11.35 18.70 1.15
C ILE A 19 10.76 20.11 1.07
N ALA A 20 11.55 21.13 1.40
CA ALA A 20 11.10 22.52 1.40
C ALA A 20 10.71 23.03 0.00
N SER A 21 11.30 22.48 -1.05
CA SER A 21 11.02 22.87 -2.44
C SER A 21 10.00 21.97 -3.15
N SER A 22 9.73 20.76 -2.64
CA SER A 22 8.81 19.79 -3.26
C SER A 22 7.33 20.23 -3.33
N ASP A 23 6.60 19.75 -4.33
CA ASP A 23 5.13 19.91 -4.44
C ASP A 23 4.36 18.70 -3.91
N VAL A 24 4.99 17.52 -3.93
CA VAL A 24 4.48 16.26 -3.41
C VAL A 24 5.64 15.47 -2.80
N MET A 25 5.34 14.69 -1.76
CA MET A 25 6.30 13.78 -1.15
C MET A 25 5.69 12.38 -1.07
N GLY A 26 6.52 11.34 -1.10
CA GLY A 26 6.10 9.97 -0.83
C GLY A 26 7.08 9.20 0.05
N THR A 27 6.60 8.23 0.82
CA THR A 27 7.45 7.35 1.65
C THR A 27 7.22 5.88 1.31
N ALA A 28 8.30 5.11 1.21
CA ALA A 28 8.28 3.65 1.07
C ALA A 28 9.54 3.06 1.72
N VAL A 29 9.71 3.32 3.01
CA VAL A 29 10.93 3.01 3.79
C VAL A 29 10.77 1.78 4.69
N GLY A 30 9.55 1.27 4.83
CA GLY A 30 9.17 0.26 5.80
C GLY A 30 8.75 0.91 7.12
N ALA A 31 7.67 0.40 7.72
CA ALA A 31 7.07 0.95 8.94
C ALA A 31 8.06 1.16 10.09
N ASN A 32 9.04 0.25 10.24
CA ASN A 32 10.06 0.33 11.28
C ASN A 32 11.05 1.49 11.10
N ILE A 33 11.13 2.07 9.89
CA ILE A 33 12.04 3.17 9.55
C ILE A 33 11.32 4.54 9.61
N LEU A 34 9.99 4.57 9.72
CA LEU A 34 9.23 5.82 9.85
C LEU A 34 9.74 6.74 10.99
N PRO A 35 10.12 6.24 12.18
CA PRO A 35 10.71 7.10 13.21
C PRO A 35 11.99 7.82 12.77
N ALA A 36 12.82 7.19 11.95
CA ALA A 36 14.10 7.75 11.51
C ALA A 36 13.94 8.91 10.50
N ILE A 37 12.83 8.93 9.74
CA ILE A 37 12.57 9.98 8.75
C ILE A 37 11.75 11.15 9.30
N ALA A 38 11.18 11.02 10.51
CA ALA A 38 10.32 12.05 11.11
C ALA A 38 11.05 13.38 11.32
N LYS A 39 12.26 13.34 11.90
CA LYS A 39 13.07 14.54 12.13
C LYS A 39 13.50 15.22 10.81
N PRO A 40 14.05 14.53 9.81
CA PRO A 40 14.31 15.13 8.49
C PRO A 40 13.09 15.78 7.84
N ILE A 41 11.91 15.16 7.95
CA ILE A 41 10.65 15.75 7.45
C ILE A 41 10.32 17.04 8.20
N ALA A 42 10.38 17.02 9.54
CA ALA A 42 10.09 18.18 10.36
C ALA A 42 11.02 19.37 10.04
N GLU A 43 12.33 19.12 9.87
CA GLU A 43 13.29 20.17 9.48
C GLU A 43 13.00 20.73 8.08
N GLY A 44 12.65 19.87 7.12
CA GLY A 44 12.21 20.32 5.79
C GLY A 44 10.95 21.18 5.82
N LEU A 45 9.96 20.82 6.65
CA LEU A 45 8.75 21.62 6.84
C LEU A 45 9.04 22.96 7.52
N LYS A 46 9.89 22.99 8.55
CA LYS A 46 10.34 24.23 9.19
C LYS A 46 10.98 25.16 8.17
N LEU A 47 11.91 24.63 7.37
CA LEU A 47 12.58 25.39 6.31
C LEU A 47 11.60 25.90 5.25
N ARG A 48 10.63 25.07 4.85
CA ARG A 48 9.54 25.45 3.92
C ARG A 48 8.78 26.68 4.42
N TRP A 49 8.35 26.66 5.68
CA TRP A 49 7.61 27.78 6.28
C TRP A 49 8.49 29.00 6.50
N GLN A 50 9.77 28.84 6.88
CA GLN A 50 10.73 29.94 7.00
C GLN A 50 10.93 30.66 5.65
N LYS A 51 10.93 29.93 4.54
CA LYS A 51 10.95 30.47 3.17
C LYS A 51 9.61 31.07 2.72
N LYS A 52 8.63 31.18 3.64
CA LYS A 52 7.26 31.66 3.40
C LYS A 52 6.51 30.84 2.35
N ASN A 53 6.93 29.60 2.10
CA ASN A 53 6.22 28.69 1.24
C ASN A 53 5.10 28.00 2.04
N MET A 54 3.88 28.52 1.92
CA MET A 54 2.69 27.99 2.59
C MET A 54 1.83 27.12 1.67
N LYS A 55 2.35 26.76 0.47
CA LYS A 55 1.65 25.87 -0.45
C LYS A 55 1.47 24.50 0.20
N PRO A 56 0.30 23.84 0.03
CA PRO A 56 0.07 22.51 0.53
C PRO A 56 1.16 21.52 0.11
N LEU A 57 1.59 20.66 1.04
CA LEU A 57 2.46 19.52 0.76
C LEU A 57 1.72 18.24 1.17
N ASN A 58 1.41 17.41 0.19
CA ASN A 58 0.80 16.11 0.43
C ASN A 58 1.89 15.04 0.49
N ILE A 59 2.00 14.36 1.64
CA ILE A 59 2.92 13.26 1.92
C ILE A 59 2.16 11.95 1.73
N ILE A 60 2.47 11.23 0.66
CA ILE A 60 1.85 9.97 0.24
C ILE A 60 2.55 8.82 0.98
N VAL A 61 1.86 8.23 1.96
CA VAL A 61 2.47 7.22 2.84
C VAL A 61 2.23 5.82 2.27
N CYS A 62 3.21 5.29 1.55
CA CYS A 62 3.16 3.99 0.86
C CYS A 62 3.77 2.86 1.71
N GLU A 63 3.25 2.67 2.92
CA GLU A 63 3.76 1.67 3.86
C GLU A 63 2.78 0.50 4.02
N ASN A 64 3.30 -0.69 4.24
CA ASN A 64 2.48 -1.87 4.54
C ASN A 64 2.11 -1.94 6.04
N LEU A 65 1.54 -0.85 6.56
CA LEU A 65 1.06 -0.71 7.93
C LEU A 65 -0.29 0.02 7.90
N LEU A 66 -1.29 -0.52 8.60
CA LEU A 66 -2.60 0.12 8.73
C LEU A 66 -2.44 1.46 9.48
N LYS A 67 -3.05 2.54 8.99
CA LYS A 67 -2.93 3.89 9.57
C LYS A 67 -1.48 4.40 9.67
N ALA A 68 -0.62 3.99 8.73
CA ALA A 68 0.76 4.47 8.66
C ALA A 68 0.85 5.99 8.51
N ASN A 69 -0.11 6.60 7.84
CA ASN A 69 -0.22 8.06 7.70
C ASN A 69 -0.38 8.74 9.07
N SER A 70 -1.32 8.30 9.90
CA SER A 70 -1.52 8.86 11.24
C SER A 70 -0.32 8.60 12.15
N TYR A 71 0.35 7.45 12.00
CA TYR A 71 1.56 7.16 12.75
C TYR A 71 2.71 8.11 12.37
N LEU A 72 2.95 8.31 11.08
CA LEU A 72 3.97 9.25 10.59
C LEU A 72 3.63 10.69 10.99
N GLU A 73 2.37 11.11 10.87
CA GLU A 73 1.91 12.43 11.31
C GLU A 73 2.27 12.68 12.77
N LYS A 74 1.97 11.72 13.66
CA LYS A 74 2.29 11.83 15.08
C LYS A 74 3.79 11.95 15.32
N LEU A 75 4.60 11.16 14.62
CA LEU A 75 6.06 11.22 14.73
C LEU A 75 6.59 12.59 14.31
N VAL A 76 6.15 13.11 13.15
CA VAL A 76 6.56 14.43 12.65
C VAL A 76 6.09 15.53 13.58
N ARG A 77 4.85 15.48 14.08
CA ARG A 77 4.29 16.46 15.00
C ARG A 77 5.10 16.57 16.30
N ASN A 78 5.63 15.46 16.81
CA ASN A 78 6.45 15.44 18.03
C ASN A 78 7.79 16.19 17.87
N GLU A 79 8.24 16.44 16.64
CA GLU A 79 9.47 17.19 16.33
C GLU A 79 9.21 18.70 16.16
N LEU A 80 7.95 19.15 16.33
CA LEU A 80 7.49 20.51 16.10
C LEU A 80 7.06 21.22 17.39
N LYS A 81 7.24 22.54 17.42
CA LYS A 81 6.69 23.42 18.45
C LYS A 81 5.20 23.70 18.20
N ALA A 82 4.49 24.22 19.21
CA ALA A 82 3.05 24.47 19.12
C ALA A 82 2.65 25.40 17.95
N ASN A 83 3.42 26.45 17.68
CA ASN A 83 3.20 27.35 16.55
C ASN A 83 3.44 26.67 15.19
N GLU A 84 4.41 25.75 15.10
CA GLU A 84 4.73 24.98 13.91
C GLU A 84 3.68 23.88 13.64
N ALA A 85 3.14 23.26 14.70
CA ALA A 85 2.04 22.30 14.59
C ALA A 85 0.79 22.91 13.94
N ASN A 86 0.49 24.19 14.22
CA ASN A 86 -0.59 24.90 13.54
C ASN A 86 -0.37 25.06 12.03
N TYR A 87 0.90 25.18 11.59
CA TYR A 87 1.22 25.19 10.16
C TYR A 87 1.12 23.81 9.55
N LEU A 88 1.54 22.76 10.27
CA LEU A 88 1.37 21.36 9.86
C LEU A 88 -0.10 21.08 9.52
N ASP A 89 -1.02 21.41 10.43
CA ASP A 89 -2.46 21.14 10.27
C ASP A 89 -3.10 21.82 9.05
N LYS A 90 -2.60 23.00 8.71
CA LYS A 90 -3.11 23.84 7.62
C LYS A 90 -2.49 23.48 6.27
N THR A 91 -1.22 23.07 6.25
CA THR A 91 -0.42 23.00 5.02
C THR A 91 0.02 21.59 4.65
N VAL A 92 -0.10 20.60 5.53
CA VAL A 92 0.41 19.25 5.26
C VAL A 92 -0.70 18.21 5.30
N GLY A 93 -0.79 17.40 4.25
CA GLY A 93 -1.68 16.23 4.17
C GLY A 93 -0.89 14.95 4.34
N PHE A 94 -1.20 14.15 5.36
CA PHE A 94 -0.64 12.79 5.52
C PHE A 94 -1.61 11.79 4.88
N VAL A 95 -1.32 11.40 3.65
CA VAL A 95 -2.26 10.69 2.79
C VAL A 95 -2.09 9.19 2.94
N GLU A 96 -3.14 8.51 3.41
CA GLU A 96 -3.18 7.06 3.45
C GLU A 96 -3.31 6.47 2.04
N THR A 97 -2.65 5.34 1.81
CA THR A 97 -2.64 4.65 0.51
C THR A 97 -2.92 3.17 0.61
N SER A 98 -3.48 2.60 -0.46
CA SER A 98 -3.68 1.15 -0.59
C SER A 98 -2.71 0.58 -1.61
N VAL A 99 -1.48 0.31 -1.18
CA VAL A 99 -0.42 -0.23 -2.05
C VAL A 99 -0.68 -1.70 -2.35
N ALA A 100 -0.81 -2.08 -3.63
CA ALA A 100 -1.06 -3.47 -4.02
C ALA A 100 -0.19 -3.96 -5.19
N ARG A 101 0.96 -3.32 -5.44
CA ARG A 101 1.90 -3.70 -6.51
C ARG A 101 2.96 -4.68 -6.00
N ASN A 102 3.06 -5.83 -6.64
CA ASN A 102 4.08 -6.84 -6.37
C ASN A 102 5.42 -6.45 -7.01
N VAL A 103 6.45 -6.43 -6.17
CA VAL A 103 7.85 -6.27 -6.56
C VAL A 103 8.60 -7.50 -6.04
N PRO A 104 9.17 -8.35 -6.91
CA PRO A 104 10.00 -9.48 -6.48
C PRO A 104 11.26 -8.99 -5.78
N VAL A 105 11.84 -9.86 -4.95
CA VAL A 105 13.20 -9.65 -4.46
C VAL A 105 14.14 -9.76 -5.66
N MET A 106 14.93 -8.72 -5.91
CA MET A 106 15.85 -8.69 -7.04
C MET A 106 17.04 -9.64 -6.77
N THR A 107 17.26 -10.60 -7.67
CA THR A 107 18.48 -11.41 -7.69
C THR A 107 19.56 -10.73 -8.52
N THR A 108 20.83 -11.13 -8.35
CA THR A 108 21.94 -10.64 -9.18
C THR A 108 21.68 -10.85 -10.66
N GLU A 109 21.09 -12.00 -11.02
CA GLU A 109 20.68 -12.31 -12.39
C GLU A 109 19.62 -11.33 -12.90
N MET A 110 18.58 -11.03 -12.11
CA MET A 110 17.53 -10.08 -12.49
C MET A 110 18.01 -8.63 -12.59
N GLN A 111 19.07 -8.28 -11.87
CA GLN A 111 19.70 -6.96 -11.92
C GLN A 111 20.48 -6.75 -13.21
N GLU A 112 21.01 -7.83 -13.81
CA GLU A 112 21.81 -7.79 -15.05
C GLU A 112 22.92 -6.73 -15.00
N GLY A 113 23.63 -6.64 -13.87
CA GLY A 113 24.71 -5.67 -13.65
C GLY A 113 24.26 -4.24 -13.34
N ASN A 114 22.96 -3.94 -13.35
CA ASN A 114 22.43 -2.64 -12.96
C ASN A 114 21.83 -2.68 -11.53
N PRO A 115 22.49 -2.08 -10.53
CA PRO A 115 22.03 -2.13 -9.13
C PRO A 115 20.72 -1.37 -8.89
N LEU A 116 20.30 -0.49 -9.81
CA LEU A 116 19.05 0.28 -9.73
C LEU A 116 17.90 -0.39 -10.50
N ARG A 117 18.16 -1.50 -11.20
CA ARG A 117 17.12 -2.21 -11.92
C ARG A 117 16.13 -2.82 -10.93
N ILE A 118 14.85 -2.61 -11.21
CA ILE A 118 13.75 -3.23 -10.49
C ILE A 118 12.81 -3.91 -11.49
N ASN A 119 12.26 -5.05 -11.10
CA ASN A 119 11.13 -5.65 -11.77
C ASN A 119 9.89 -5.37 -10.93
N ALA A 120 8.76 -5.12 -11.56
CA ALA A 120 7.48 -4.98 -10.89
C ALA A 120 6.40 -5.57 -11.77
N GLU A 121 5.30 -6.02 -11.18
CA GLU A 121 4.13 -6.38 -11.97
C GLU A 121 3.53 -5.16 -12.70
N GLU A 122 2.73 -5.43 -13.72
CA GLU A 122 2.10 -4.40 -14.56
C GLU A 122 1.04 -3.58 -13.80
N TYR A 123 0.29 -4.23 -12.91
CA TYR A 123 -0.69 -3.56 -12.06
C TYR A 123 -0.03 -2.43 -11.25
N CYS A 124 -0.49 -1.19 -11.45
CA CYS A 124 0.15 -0.01 -10.87
C CYS A 124 -0.83 1.05 -10.34
N ALA A 125 -2.12 0.71 -10.16
CA ALA A 125 -3.07 1.62 -9.55
C ALA A 125 -2.73 1.86 -8.07
N LEU A 126 -2.75 3.13 -7.65
CA LEU A 126 -2.53 3.55 -6.27
C LEU A 126 -3.75 4.34 -5.81
N PRO A 127 -4.66 3.75 -5.02
CA PRO A 127 -5.73 4.49 -4.34
C PRO A 127 -5.18 5.32 -3.17
N LEU A 128 -5.62 6.58 -3.08
CA LEU A 128 -5.26 7.55 -2.04
C LEU A 128 -6.53 8.05 -1.34
N ASP A 129 -6.49 8.24 -0.03
CA ASP A 129 -7.62 8.84 0.69
C ASP A 129 -7.81 10.31 0.29
N LYS A 130 -8.91 10.60 -0.41
CA LYS A 130 -9.25 11.96 -0.84
C LYS A 130 -9.43 12.91 0.35
N LYS A 131 -9.87 12.43 1.53
CA LYS A 131 -10.08 13.29 2.71
C LYS A 131 -8.79 13.77 3.36
N SER A 132 -7.70 13.04 3.18
CA SER A 132 -6.39 13.36 3.75
C SER A 132 -5.60 14.38 2.92
N ILE A 133 -6.11 14.76 1.74
CA ILE A 133 -5.47 15.74 0.86
C ILE A 133 -5.67 17.17 1.37
N LYS A 134 -4.61 17.97 1.30
CA LYS A 134 -4.65 19.43 1.48
C LYS A 134 -4.52 20.12 0.14
N GLY A 135 -5.45 21.05 -0.12
CA GLY A 135 -5.48 21.83 -1.36
C GLY A 135 -5.57 20.97 -2.62
N GLU A 136 -4.92 21.44 -3.68
CA GLU A 136 -4.85 20.72 -4.94
C GLU A 136 -3.65 19.77 -4.98
N MET A 137 -3.84 18.62 -5.63
CA MET A 137 -2.78 17.65 -5.86
C MET A 137 -2.40 17.69 -7.34
N PRO A 138 -1.09 17.69 -7.69
CA PRO A 138 -0.69 17.56 -9.07
C PRO A 138 -1.21 16.25 -9.66
N GLU A 139 -1.55 16.26 -10.96
CA GLU A 139 -2.00 15.06 -11.64
C GLU A 139 -0.81 14.09 -11.78
N ILE A 140 -0.90 12.95 -11.10
CA ILE A 140 0.09 11.88 -11.17
C ILE A 140 -0.59 10.63 -11.71
N ILE A 141 -0.07 10.14 -12.83
CA ILE A 141 -0.61 8.97 -13.53
C ILE A 141 -0.72 7.77 -12.56
N ASN A 142 -1.85 7.07 -12.63
CA ASN A 142 -2.21 5.91 -11.80
C ASN A 142 -2.54 6.19 -10.32
N MET A 143 -2.40 7.43 -9.83
CA MET A 143 -2.95 7.81 -8.53
C MET A 143 -4.45 8.06 -8.65
N LYS A 144 -5.24 7.43 -7.77
CA LYS A 144 -6.70 7.53 -7.75
C LYS A 144 -7.14 8.08 -6.40
N LEU A 145 -7.66 9.30 -6.38
CA LEU A 145 -8.28 9.86 -5.18
C LEU A 145 -9.62 9.18 -4.94
N VAL A 146 -9.81 8.56 -3.78
CA VAL A 146 -11.00 7.75 -3.50
C VAL A 146 -11.61 8.05 -2.13
N HIS A 147 -12.91 7.78 -1.99
CA HIS A 147 -13.66 7.92 -0.75
C HIS A 147 -14.92 7.04 -0.80
N PRO A 148 -15.37 6.40 0.30
CA PRO A 148 -14.69 6.23 1.59
C PRO A 148 -13.45 5.32 1.51
N PHE A 149 -12.37 5.67 2.19
CA PHE A 149 -11.09 4.97 2.05
C PHE A 149 -11.08 3.58 2.72
N ASP A 150 -11.81 3.42 3.83
CA ASP A 150 -11.98 2.13 4.52
C ASP A 150 -12.50 1.02 3.60
N PHE A 151 -13.34 1.37 2.62
CA PHE A 151 -13.80 0.43 1.59
C PHE A 151 -12.63 -0.12 0.77
N TYR A 152 -11.67 0.70 0.38
CA TYR A 152 -10.51 0.27 -0.40
C TYR A 152 -9.52 -0.56 0.43
N ILE A 153 -9.39 -0.26 1.72
CA ILE A 153 -8.63 -1.09 2.66
C ILE A 153 -9.27 -2.46 2.81
N LYS A 154 -10.58 -2.51 3.09
CA LYS A 154 -11.34 -3.77 3.16
C LYS A 154 -11.28 -4.52 1.84
N LYS A 155 -11.47 -3.87 0.68
CA LYS A 155 -11.39 -4.50 -0.64
C LYS A 155 -10.05 -5.21 -0.87
N LYS A 156 -8.93 -4.53 -0.58
CA LYS A 156 -7.60 -5.15 -0.66
C LYS A 156 -7.44 -6.30 0.35
N LEU A 157 -7.85 -6.09 1.60
CA LEU A 157 -7.63 -7.04 2.68
C LEU A 157 -8.49 -8.31 2.52
N PHE A 158 -9.77 -8.14 2.21
CA PHE A 158 -10.78 -9.19 2.19
C PHE A 158 -10.85 -9.92 0.84
N ILE A 159 -10.31 -9.35 -0.23
CA ILE A 159 -10.28 -10.02 -1.54
C ILE A 159 -8.84 -10.41 -1.90
N HIS A 160 -7.94 -9.44 -2.11
CA HIS A 160 -6.58 -9.72 -2.61
C HIS A 160 -5.71 -10.45 -1.59
N ASN A 161 -5.61 -9.92 -0.38
CA ASN A 161 -4.81 -10.56 0.67
C ASN A 161 -5.41 -11.92 1.09
N MET A 162 -6.74 -12.03 1.11
CA MET A 162 -7.44 -13.30 1.35
C MET A 162 -7.07 -14.33 0.29
N ALA A 163 -7.17 -13.97 -0.99
CA ALA A 163 -6.85 -14.85 -2.09
C ALA A 163 -5.41 -15.36 -2.03
N HIS A 164 -4.46 -14.47 -1.71
CA HIS A 164 -3.07 -14.88 -1.48
C HIS A 164 -2.96 -15.91 -0.35
N ALA A 165 -3.65 -15.69 0.77
CA ALA A 165 -3.61 -16.59 1.91
C ALA A 165 -4.18 -17.97 1.55
N ILE A 166 -5.40 -18.03 1.00
CA ILE A 166 -6.06 -19.29 0.61
C ILE A 166 -5.20 -20.07 -0.39
N ALA A 167 -4.79 -19.43 -1.49
CA ALA A 167 -3.98 -20.10 -2.51
C ALA A 167 -2.62 -20.57 -1.95
N SER A 168 -2.01 -19.78 -1.06
CA SER A 168 -0.73 -20.15 -0.44
C SER A 168 -0.86 -21.33 0.53
N TYR A 169 -1.89 -21.38 1.36
CA TYR A 169 -2.09 -22.46 2.32
C TYR A 169 -2.40 -23.78 1.61
N LEU A 170 -3.30 -23.76 0.62
CA LEU A 170 -3.62 -24.94 -0.18
C LEU A 170 -2.43 -25.40 -1.03
N GLY A 171 -1.65 -24.45 -1.57
CA GLY A 171 -0.43 -24.75 -2.31
C GLY A 171 0.64 -25.39 -1.43
N PHE A 172 0.85 -24.85 -0.23
CA PHE A 172 1.78 -25.38 0.77
C PHE A 172 1.41 -26.80 1.18
N GLN A 173 0.12 -27.09 1.44
CA GLN A 173 -0.37 -28.43 1.74
C GLN A 173 -0.10 -29.46 0.63
N LYS A 174 0.05 -29.00 -0.62
CA LYS A 174 0.41 -29.83 -1.78
C LYS A 174 1.91 -29.87 -2.08
N GLY A 175 2.75 -29.28 -1.22
CA GLY A 175 4.20 -29.23 -1.42
C GLY A 175 4.64 -28.34 -2.59
N LEU A 176 3.79 -27.42 -3.05
CA LEU A 176 4.11 -26.48 -4.13
C LEU A 176 4.94 -25.32 -3.57
N LYS A 177 5.86 -24.79 -4.38
CA LYS A 177 6.78 -23.73 -3.94
C LYS A 177 6.26 -22.35 -4.29
N TYR A 178 5.71 -22.20 -5.49
CA TYR A 178 5.32 -20.90 -6.05
C TYR A 178 3.80 -20.73 -6.14
N LEU A 179 3.34 -19.48 -6.00
CA LEU A 179 1.93 -19.13 -6.14
C LEU A 179 1.37 -19.55 -7.50
N TRP A 180 2.14 -19.32 -8.58
CA TRP A 180 1.71 -19.68 -9.93
C TRP A 180 1.56 -21.19 -10.14
N GLU A 181 2.27 -22.02 -9.35
CA GLU A 181 2.08 -23.48 -9.36
C GLU A 181 0.76 -23.84 -8.69
N ALA A 182 0.50 -23.26 -7.50
CA ALA A 182 -0.77 -23.43 -6.80
C ALA A 182 -1.95 -22.99 -7.67
N TRP A 183 -1.80 -21.90 -8.41
CA TRP A 183 -2.83 -21.36 -9.29
C TRP A 183 -3.15 -22.24 -10.51
N LYS A 184 -2.25 -23.15 -10.89
CA LYS A 184 -2.53 -24.15 -11.95
C LYS A 184 -3.41 -25.30 -11.47
N ILE A 185 -3.55 -25.51 -10.16
CA ILE A 185 -4.38 -26.58 -9.61
C ILE A 185 -5.85 -26.15 -9.67
N PRO A 186 -6.71 -26.83 -10.44
CA PRO A 186 -8.10 -26.40 -10.65
C PRO A 186 -8.88 -26.22 -9.35
N THR A 187 -8.69 -27.11 -8.37
CA THR A 187 -9.38 -27.03 -7.08
C THR A 187 -8.94 -25.84 -6.24
N ILE A 188 -7.64 -25.50 -6.22
CA ILE A 188 -7.14 -24.30 -5.52
C ILE A 188 -7.69 -23.04 -6.17
N LYS A 189 -7.65 -22.98 -7.51
CA LYS A 189 -8.20 -21.85 -8.27
C LYS A 189 -9.68 -21.65 -7.97
N LEU A 190 -10.48 -22.73 -8.02
CA LEU A 190 -11.92 -22.68 -7.79
C LEU A 190 -12.26 -22.19 -6.37
N ILE A 191 -11.65 -22.79 -5.34
CA ILE A 191 -11.88 -22.40 -3.93
C ILE A 191 -11.51 -20.93 -3.71
N THR A 192 -10.34 -20.52 -4.19
CA THR A 192 -9.86 -19.16 -4.01
C THR A 192 -10.74 -18.16 -4.75
N TYR A 193 -11.15 -18.47 -5.98
CA TYR A 193 -12.00 -17.60 -6.79
C TYR A 193 -13.39 -17.45 -6.18
N HIS A 194 -14.04 -18.54 -5.78
CA HIS A 194 -15.35 -18.46 -5.12
C HIS A 194 -15.31 -17.67 -3.81
N ALA A 195 -14.27 -17.86 -2.98
CA ALA A 195 -14.10 -17.05 -1.78
C ALA A 195 -13.97 -15.55 -2.10
N MET A 196 -13.27 -15.19 -3.17
CA MET A 196 -13.20 -13.79 -3.62
C MET A 196 -14.58 -13.26 -4.05
N ILE A 197 -15.40 -14.06 -4.74
CA ILE A 197 -16.75 -13.67 -5.16
C ILE A 197 -17.67 -13.50 -3.95
N GLU A 198 -17.71 -14.46 -3.04
CA GLU A 198 -18.49 -14.40 -1.79
C GLU A 198 -18.13 -13.15 -0.97
N SER A 199 -16.83 -12.89 -0.79
CA SER A 199 -16.38 -11.69 -0.10
C SER A 199 -16.69 -10.40 -0.87
N SER A 200 -16.70 -10.42 -2.21
CA SER A 200 -17.04 -9.26 -3.03
C SER A 200 -18.50 -8.88 -2.88
N MET A 201 -19.40 -9.88 -2.87
CA MET A 201 -20.83 -9.71 -2.64
C MET A 201 -21.10 -9.14 -1.24
N ALA A 202 -20.51 -9.75 -0.21
CA ALA A 202 -20.67 -9.28 1.17
C ALA A 202 -20.12 -7.86 1.37
N LEU A 203 -18.99 -7.53 0.71
CA LEU A 203 -18.42 -6.19 0.75
C LEU A 203 -19.30 -5.15 0.05
N SER A 204 -19.86 -5.49 -1.12
CA SER A 204 -20.81 -4.63 -1.85
C SER A 204 -22.00 -4.24 -0.97
N LEU A 205 -22.58 -5.20 -0.25
CA LEU A 205 -23.69 -4.98 0.67
C LEU A 205 -23.27 -4.15 1.90
N ASP A 206 -22.11 -4.43 2.49
CA ASP A 206 -21.62 -3.70 3.68
C ASP A 206 -21.31 -2.22 3.40
N SER A 207 -20.81 -1.92 2.20
CA SER A 207 -20.40 -0.56 1.82
C SER A 207 -21.38 0.15 0.89
N ASN A 208 -22.53 -0.45 0.59
CA ASN A 208 -23.51 0.04 -0.39
C ASN A 208 -22.84 0.48 -1.70
N SER A 209 -21.92 -0.36 -2.20
CA SER A 209 -21.09 -0.07 -3.38
C SER A 209 -21.46 -0.98 -4.54
N SER A 210 -21.18 -0.55 -5.77
CA SER A 210 -21.48 -1.34 -6.97
C SER A 210 -20.73 -2.68 -6.96
N LEU A 211 -21.47 -3.79 -7.00
CA LEU A 211 -20.86 -5.12 -7.10
C LEU A 211 -20.04 -5.26 -8.39
N VAL A 212 -20.53 -4.70 -9.49
CA VAL A 212 -19.84 -4.74 -10.80
C VAL A 212 -18.44 -4.14 -10.70
N GLU A 213 -18.29 -3.00 -10.02
CA GLU A 213 -16.98 -2.35 -9.83
C GLU A 213 -16.03 -3.15 -8.93
N ILE A 214 -16.58 -3.96 -8.02
CA ILE A 214 -15.77 -4.82 -7.14
C ILE A 214 -15.30 -6.06 -7.89
N LEU A 215 -16.15 -6.63 -8.76
CA LEU A 215 -15.88 -7.88 -9.48
C LEU A 215 -14.75 -7.79 -10.51
N ASP A 216 -14.42 -6.59 -11.00
CA ASP A 216 -13.21 -6.37 -11.82
C ASP A 216 -11.92 -6.74 -11.05
N TYR A 217 -11.96 -6.69 -9.72
CA TYR A 217 -10.79 -6.91 -8.88
C TYR A 217 -10.38 -8.40 -8.78
N PRO A 218 -11.28 -9.36 -8.49
CA PRO A 218 -11.01 -10.81 -8.62
C PRO A 218 -10.42 -11.24 -9.97
N GLU A 219 -10.90 -10.68 -11.08
CA GLU A 219 -10.39 -10.99 -12.43
C GLU A 219 -8.93 -10.53 -12.59
N ASN A 220 -8.64 -9.29 -12.16
CA ASN A 220 -7.27 -8.78 -12.14
C ASN A 220 -6.33 -9.63 -11.27
N ILE A 221 -6.80 -10.07 -10.11
CA ILE A 221 -6.04 -10.94 -9.20
C ILE A 221 -5.75 -12.30 -9.87
N THR A 222 -6.74 -12.88 -10.52
CA THR A 222 -6.64 -14.16 -11.23
C THR A 222 -5.56 -14.12 -12.31
N TYR A 223 -5.49 -13.04 -13.08
CA TYR A 223 -4.42 -12.82 -14.05
C TYR A 223 -3.05 -12.74 -13.36
N ARG A 224 -2.93 -11.94 -12.29
CA ARG A 224 -1.67 -11.71 -11.58
C ARG A 224 -1.10 -12.97 -10.93
N PHE A 225 -1.94 -13.86 -10.42
CA PHE A 225 -1.50 -15.11 -9.76
C PHE A 225 -0.83 -16.07 -10.74
N SER A 226 -1.10 -15.95 -12.04
CA SER A 226 -0.45 -16.75 -13.08
C SER A 226 0.99 -16.29 -13.43
N ASN A 227 1.43 -15.15 -12.91
CA ASN A 227 2.69 -14.53 -13.29
C ASN A 227 3.91 -15.24 -12.67
N LYS A 228 4.52 -16.14 -13.46
CA LYS A 228 5.71 -16.90 -13.08
C LYS A 228 6.94 -16.02 -12.82
N LYS A 229 7.07 -14.88 -13.50
CA LYS A 229 8.25 -14.00 -13.44
C LYS A 229 8.40 -13.30 -12.09
N LEU A 230 7.32 -13.22 -11.30
CA LEU A 230 7.38 -12.61 -9.96
C LEU A 230 7.99 -13.54 -8.91
N GLY A 231 8.14 -14.84 -9.20
CA GLY A 231 8.79 -15.80 -8.29
C GLY A 231 8.16 -15.85 -6.89
N ILE A 232 6.89 -15.48 -6.75
CA ILE A 232 6.22 -15.37 -5.45
C ILE A 232 6.07 -16.75 -4.83
N THR A 233 6.67 -16.97 -3.66
CA THR A 233 6.56 -18.24 -2.95
C THR A 233 5.31 -18.32 -2.09
N VAL A 234 4.75 -19.53 -1.97
CA VAL A 234 3.61 -19.78 -1.07
C VAL A 234 4.01 -19.59 0.39
N GLU A 235 5.24 -19.92 0.75
CA GLU A 235 5.77 -19.72 2.11
C GLU A 235 5.77 -18.23 2.50
N ARG A 236 6.28 -17.35 1.63
CA ARG A 236 6.26 -15.91 1.87
C ARG A 236 4.82 -15.40 2.04
N LEU A 237 3.91 -15.83 1.17
CA LEU A 237 2.50 -15.42 1.22
C LEU A 237 1.70 -16.07 2.36
N GLY A 238 2.14 -17.21 2.89
CA GLY A 238 1.51 -17.95 3.97
C GLY A 238 2.09 -17.66 5.37
N SER A 239 3.25 -16.98 5.45
CA SER A 239 3.91 -16.62 6.71
C SER A 239 2.98 -15.91 7.73
N ASP A 240 3.26 -16.06 9.02
CA ASP A 240 2.46 -15.43 10.09
C ASP A 240 0.94 -15.78 10.05
N PRO A 241 0.61 -17.09 10.11
CA PRO A 241 -0.78 -17.54 10.00
C PRO A 241 -1.66 -17.08 11.16
N ALA A 242 -1.11 -16.95 12.37
CA ALA A 242 -1.85 -16.50 13.55
C ALA A 242 -2.44 -15.09 13.35
N ARG A 243 -1.64 -14.12 12.88
CA ARG A 243 -2.17 -12.79 12.54
C ARG A 243 -3.18 -12.84 11.41
N LYS A 244 -2.93 -13.62 10.35
CA LYS A 244 -3.82 -13.75 9.18
C LYS A 244 -5.17 -14.40 9.50
N LEU A 245 -5.24 -15.17 10.58
CA LEU A 245 -6.46 -15.76 11.13
C LEU A 245 -7.10 -14.89 12.23
N SER A 246 -6.55 -13.72 12.53
CA SER A 246 -7.16 -12.82 13.52
C SER A 246 -8.52 -12.31 13.04
N GLU A 247 -9.34 -11.93 14.01
CA GLU A 247 -10.77 -11.66 13.85
C GLU A 247 -11.14 -10.72 12.70
N ASN A 248 -10.33 -9.69 12.47
CA ASN A 248 -10.59 -8.64 11.49
C ASN A 248 -9.62 -8.68 10.29
N ASP A 249 -8.78 -9.71 10.19
CA ASP A 249 -7.83 -9.87 9.07
C ASP A 249 -8.51 -10.64 7.92
N ARG A 250 -7.71 -10.99 6.91
CA ARG A 250 -8.09 -11.43 5.57
C ARG A 250 -8.90 -12.74 5.48
N LEU A 251 -9.11 -13.48 6.56
CA LEU A 251 -9.89 -14.73 6.52
C LEU A 251 -11.15 -14.64 7.38
N VAL A 252 -10.99 -14.34 8.67
CA VAL A 252 -12.13 -14.26 9.59
C VAL A 252 -12.97 -13.01 9.32
N GLY A 253 -12.33 -11.89 8.95
CA GLY A 253 -13.03 -10.65 8.58
C GLY A 253 -14.05 -10.82 7.44
N PRO A 254 -13.64 -11.32 6.24
CA PRO A 254 -14.59 -11.57 5.16
C PRO A 254 -15.62 -12.65 5.52
N ALA A 255 -15.23 -13.72 6.24
CA ALA A 255 -16.19 -14.75 6.67
C ALA A 255 -17.30 -14.17 7.57
N LYS A 256 -16.95 -13.31 8.53
CA LYS A 256 -17.92 -12.58 9.36
C LYS A 256 -18.80 -11.65 8.54
N LEU A 257 -18.24 -11.04 7.48
CA LEU A 257 -18.99 -10.17 6.59
C LEU A 257 -20.04 -10.96 5.80
N CYS A 258 -19.68 -12.14 5.28
CA CYS A 258 -20.62 -13.05 4.64
C CYS A 258 -21.71 -13.48 5.63
N LEU A 259 -21.35 -13.95 6.83
CA LEU A 259 -22.32 -14.33 7.86
C LEU A 259 -23.32 -13.20 8.22
N LYS A 260 -22.87 -11.94 8.20
CA LYS A 260 -23.72 -10.77 8.46
C LYS A 260 -24.77 -10.55 7.36
N HIS A 261 -24.46 -10.88 6.11
CA HIS A 261 -25.28 -10.53 4.95
C HIS A 261 -26.01 -11.74 4.30
N GLY A 262 -25.75 -12.96 4.77
CA GLY A 262 -26.36 -14.20 4.28
C GLY A 262 -25.67 -14.76 3.04
#